data_AF-C5KPJ0-F1
#
_entry.id   AF-C5KPJ0-F1
#
_cell.length_a   1.000
_cell.length_b   1.000
_cell.length_c   1.000
_cell.angle_alpha   90.00
_cell.angle_beta   90.00
_cell.angle_gamma   90.00
#
_symmetry.space_group_name_H-M   'P 1'
#
loop_
_entity.id
_entity.type
_entity.pdbx_description
1 polymer ?
#
loop_
_entity_poly.entity_id
_entity_poly.type
_entity_poly.pdbx_seq_one_letter_code
_entity_poly.pdbx_strand_id
1 'polypeptide(L)'
;MKRDVAYIPDGRGSMLLVKGADDVMAELCQRDVGEASTIDLCGVPVRDVREETVFDINEFASAGLRTLMLAMRYLDEVETSEYLGALNEARHSITNRADRFARVAEKFETGLIVLGATAVEDKIQYGVESTVFRLLNAGVKVWMLTGDRFETSLNIARAVELLPRDGIVSDLCLHAETKFNKGEADAFVLEKRKTFDEDYLQWMANGKMNSLCVVLDGSAISCFASSRDNLKILANVLMSTVSVVACRCSPSQKALIVQLLKKADDRITLAIGDGANDVPMLEVANIGIGIIGSEGMQAVRASDYAIATFSHLGQLMLIHGRDCYNRISLVILYSFFKNIFLVLPNVFFALSNAFTGTSLYDSWILMSYNVFWTSLPIIVIGAMDITLPRWVVARYPIVYVEGRESISFNARKFIAWILRAIVCAVVVYAPVAVGMSYPSGSGGEVMGYAYMGNLVYYSVVVVANFILEQVMWRRCYGKGQSSVGCYSSL
;
A
#
# COMPACT_ATOMS: atom_id res chain seq x y z
N MET A 1 25.95 -13.08 -2.29
CA MET A 1 25.90 -14.51 -2.66
C MET A 1 24.61 -15.07 -2.08
N LYS A 2 23.85 -15.91 -2.82
CA LYS A 2 22.61 -16.53 -2.30
C LYS A 2 22.89 -17.82 -1.50
N ARG A 3 24.01 -17.86 -0.77
CA ARG A 3 24.49 -19.03 -0.03
C ARG A 3 25.37 -18.60 1.15
N ASP A 4 25.39 -19.43 2.19
CA ASP A 4 26.22 -19.29 3.38
C ASP A 4 27.12 -20.52 3.52
N VAL A 5 28.32 -20.32 4.07
CA VAL A 5 29.33 -21.36 4.25
C VAL A 5 29.76 -21.40 5.71
N ALA A 6 29.84 -22.62 6.25
CA ALA A 6 30.45 -22.91 7.53
C ALA A 6 31.69 -23.79 7.31
N TYR A 7 32.76 -23.46 8.01
CA TYR A 7 34.00 -24.22 8.01
C TYR A 7 34.13 -24.96 9.34
N ILE A 8 34.43 -26.26 9.28
CA ILE A 8 34.64 -27.10 10.45
C ILE A 8 36.01 -27.78 10.31
N PRO A 9 36.98 -27.50 11.20
CA PRO A 9 38.25 -28.21 11.20
C PRO A 9 38.04 -29.65 11.70
N ASP A 10 38.63 -30.61 10.98
CA ASP A 10 38.74 -32.00 11.41
C ASP A 10 40.23 -32.33 11.44
N GLY A 11 40.76 -33.03 12.44
CA GLY A 11 42.20 -33.11 12.71
C GLY A 11 43.12 -33.63 11.57
N ARG A 12 42.56 -34.00 10.41
CA ARG A 12 43.23 -34.45 9.18
C ARG A 12 42.89 -33.60 7.92
N GLY A 13 42.22 -32.47 8.09
CA GLY A 13 41.76 -31.61 6.98
C GLY A 13 40.68 -30.63 7.42
N SER A 14 39.71 -30.37 6.57
CA SER A 14 38.55 -29.57 6.95
C SER A 14 37.29 -29.90 6.15
N MET A 15 36.14 -29.64 6.76
CA MET A 15 34.84 -29.79 6.13
C MET A 15 34.23 -28.42 5.87
N LEU A 16 33.88 -28.17 4.61
CA LEU A 16 33.07 -27.04 4.19
C LEU A 16 31.63 -27.49 4.10
N LEU A 17 30.75 -26.88 4.91
CA LEU A 17 29.30 -27.02 4.81
C LEU A 17 28.74 -25.79 4.12
N VAL A 18 27.98 -25.99 3.05
CA VAL A 18 27.39 -24.91 2.26
C VAL A 18 25.88 -25.09 2.24
N LYS A 19 25.15 -24.04 2.63
CA LYS A 19 23.69 -23.98 2.49
C LYS A 19 23.33 -22.85 1.53
N GLY A 20 22.36 -23.06 0.67
CA GLY A 20 21.95 -22.02 -0.26
C GLY A 20 20.66 -22.32 -0.99
N ALA A 21 20.27 -21.37 -1.85
CA ALA A 21 19.17 -21.55 -2.77
C ALA A 21 19.52 -22.69 -3.76
N ASP A 22 18.55 -23.55 -4.04
CA ASP A 22 18.73 -24.78 -4.83
C ASP A 22 19.15 -24.54 -6.28
N ASP A 23 18.73 -23.42 -6.90
CA ASP A 23 19.19 -23.00 -8.24
C ASP A 23 20.71 -22.80 -8.28
N VAL A 24 21.24 -22.11 -7.26
CA VAL A 24 22.66 -21.84 -7.15
C VAL A 24 23.43 -23.09 -6.71
N MET A 25 22.90 -23.83 -5.74
CA MET A 25 23.58 -25.00 -5.18
C MET A 25 23.66 -26.14 -6.20
N ALA A 26 22.63 -26.34 -7.03
CA ALA A 26 22.61 -27.41 -8.04
C ALA A 26 23.67 -27.25 -9.14
N GLU A 27 24.17 -26.03 -9.38
CA GLU A 27 25.28 -25.73 -10.29
C GLU A 27 26.65 -25.99 -9.65
N LEU A 28 26.77 -25.79 -8.33
CA LEU A 28 28.02 -25.99 -7.59
C LEU A 28 28.26 -27.44 -7.19
N CYS A 29 27.19 -28.23 -7.13
CA CYS A 29 27.28 -29.65 -6.82
C CYS A 29 27.77 -30.45 -8.01
N GLN A 30 28.50 -31.54 -7.72
CA GLN A 30 29.01 -32.46 -8.75
C GLN A 30 27.85 -33.03 -9.59
N ARG A 31 28.10 -33.21 -10.90
CA ARG A 31 27.18 -33.89 -11.83
C ARG A 31 27.77 -35.24 -12.18
N ASP A 32 26.94 -36.28 -12.12
CA ASP A 32 27.25 -37.66 -12.49
C ASP A 32 28.40 -38.29 -11.69
N VAL A 33 28.09 -38.68 -10.47
CA VAL A 33 28.83 -39.75 -9.80
C VAL A 33 28.00 -41.01 -10.05
N GLY A 34 28.22 -41.67 -11.21
CA GLY A 34 27.39 -42.77 -11.72
C GLY A 34 26.93 -43.80 -10.67
N GLU A 35 25.85 -44.53 -10.96
CA GLU A 35 25.06 -45.38 -10.02
C GLU A 35 25.84 -46.34 -9.08
N ALA A 36 27.14 -46.54 -9.30
CA ALA A 36 28.04 -47.36 -8.50
C ALA A 36 29.23 -46.63 -7.84
N SER A 37 29.41 -45.32 -8.05
CA SER A 37 30.53 -44.57 -7.46
C SER A 37 30.17 -44.07 -6.07
N THR A 38 30.66 -44.80 -5.09
CA THR A 38 30.76 -44.37 -3.71
C THR A 38 31.66 -43.14 -3.62
N ILE A 39 31.12 -42.00 -3.22
CA ILE A 39 31.93 -40.81 -2.94
C ILE A 39 32.66 -41.08 -1.64
N ASP A 40 33.99 -41.12 -1.68
CA ASP A 40 34.80 -41.50 -0.52
C ASP A 40 34.91 -40.31 0.43
N LEU A 41 34.08 -40.32 1.47
CA LEU A 41 33.90 -39.21 2.40
C LEU A 41 34.43 -39.63 3.76
N CYS A 42 35.67 -39.22 4.07
CA CYS A 42 36.40 -39.73 5.22
C CYS A 42 36.51 -41.27 5.25
N GLY A 43 36.58 -41.93 4.09
CA GLY A 43 36.61 -43.39 3.98
C GLY A 43 35.22 -44.05 4.00
N VAL A 44 34.14 -43.27 3.96
CA VAL A 44 32.76 -43.76 3.94
C VAL A 44 32.17 -43.58 2.55
N PRO A 45 31.69 -44.65 1.90
CA PRO A 45 31.01 -44.56 0.62
C PRO A 45 29.65 -43.84 0.76
N VAL A 46 29.53 -42.66 0.14
CA VAL A 46 28.25 -41.91 0.10
C VAL A 46 27.58 -42.05 -1.27
N ARG A 47 26.28 -42.36 -1.26
CA ARG A 47 25.41 -42.46 -2.44
C ARG A 47 25.16 -41.07 -3.02
N ASP A 48 25.19 -40.94 -4.35
CA ASP A 48 24.72 -39.72 -5.01
C ASP A 48 23.19 -39.62 -4.86
N VAL A 49 22.75 -38.60 -4.13
CA VAL A 49 21.34 -38.30 -3.85
C VAL A 49 20.86 -37.04 -4.56
N ARG A 50 21.65 -36.49 -5.49
CA ARG A 50 21.37 -35.20 -6.13
C ARG A 50 20.03 -35.19 -6.87
N GLU A 51 19.78 -36.18 -7.73
CA GLU A 51 18.55 -36.21 -8.54
C GLU A 51 17.29 -36.37 -7.66
N GLU A 52 17.35 -37.28 -6.67
CA GLU A 52 16.29 -37.51 -5.70
C GLU A 52 16.02 -36.25 -4.87
N THR A 53 17.07 -35.58 -4.39
CA THR A 53 16.95 -34.33 -3.62
C THR A 53 16.37 -33.19 -4.47
N VAL A 54 16.73 -33.09 -5.75
CA VAL A 54 16.17 -32.07 -6.66
C VAL A 54 14.68 -32.34 -6.93
N PHE A 55 14.29 -33.62 -7.05
CA PHE A 55 12.89 -33.99 -7.16
C PHE A 55 12.10 -33.58 -5.91
N ASP A 56 12.59 -33.93 -4.71
CA ASP A 56 11.95 -33.58 -3.43
C ASP A 56 11.83 -32.06 -3.24
N ILE A 57 12.87 -31.30 -3.63
CA ILE A 57 12.84 -29.82 -3.58
C ILE A 57 11.70 -29.27 -4.45
N ASN A 58 11.49 -29.83 -5.65
CA ASN A 58 10.41 -29.39 -6.53
C ASN A 58 9.03 -29.73 -5.93
N GLU A 59 8.90 -30.87 -5.25
CA GLU A 59 7.68 -31.23 -4.54
C GLU A 59 7.41 -30.29 -3.36
N PHE A 60 8.43 -30.00 -2.54
CA PHE A 60 8.34 -29.04 -1.43
C PHE A 60 8.02 -27.62 -1.90
N ALA A 61 8.64 -27.16 -2.99
CA ALA A 61 8.34 -25.87 -3.59
C ALA A 61 6.89 -25.82 -4.12
N SER A 62 6.42 -26.91 -4.73
CA SER A 62 5.04 -27.07 -5.19
C SER A 62 4.04 -27.06 -4.04
N ALA A 63 4.43 -27.52 -2.85
CA ALA A 63 3.67 -27.42 -1.61
C ALA A 63 3.78 -26.03 -0.93
N GLY A 64 4.60 -25.11 -1.46
CA GLY A 64 4.75 -23.75 -0.95
C GLY A 64 5.76 -23.61 0.19
N LEU A 65 6.59 -24.62 0.42
CA LEU A 65 7.66 -24.59 1.40
C LEU A 65 8.89 -23.87 0.85
N ARG A 66 9.58 -23.10 1.69
CA ARG A 66 10.86 -22.49 1.35
C ARG A 66 11.95 -23.54 1.44
N THR A 67 12.60 -23.83 0.32
CA THR A 67 13.62 -24.86 0.21
C THR A 67 15.02 -24.29 0.33
N LEU A 68 15.91 -25.02 1.01
CA LEU A 68 17.36 -24.78 0.98
C LEU A 68 18.07 -26.11 0.74
N MET A 69 19.02 -26.12 -0.19
CA MET A 69 19.88 -27.26 -0.43
C MET A 69 21.11 -27.19 0.47
N LEU A 70 21.46 -28.33 1.08
CA LEU A 70 22.62 -28.53 1.92
C LEU A 70 23.63 -29.37 1.15
N ALA A 71 24.85 -28.89 1.05
CA ALA A 71 25.94 -29.63 0.43
C ALA A 71 27.22 -29.45 1.24
N MET A 72 28.20 -30.32 1.00
CA MET A 72 29.49 -30.24 1.66
C MET A 72 30.64 -30.60 0.74
N ARG A 73 31.84 -30.21 1.14
CA ARG A 73 33.08 -30.68 0.52
C ARG A 73 34.13 -30.87 1.61
N TYR A 74 34.83 -31.99 1.51
CA TYR A 74 36.02 -32.22 2.32
C TYR A 74 37.23 -31.61 1.61
N LEU A 75 38.05 -30.89 2.35
CA LEU A 75 39.34 -30.38 1.92
C LEU A 75 40.43 -31.17 2.65
N ASP A 76 41.43 -31.62 1.92
CA ASP A 76 42.60 -32.25 2.52
C ASP A 76 43.46 -31.22 3.28
N GLU A 77 44.52 -31.67 3.96
CA GLU A 77 45.37 -30.79 4.78
C GLU A 77 46.04 -29.67 3.96
N VAL A 78 46.36 -29.94 2.69
CA VAL A 78 47.01 -28.98 1.78
C VAL A 78 45.99 -27.94 1.30
N GLU A 79 44.85 -28.39 0.77
CA GLU A 79 43.74 -27.53 0.35
C GLU A 79 43.20 -26.70 1.52
N THR A 80 43.16 -27.26 2.73
CA THR A 80 42.75 -26.55 3.95
C THR A 80 43.69 -25.38 4.24
N SER A 81 45.00 -25.60 4.15
CA SER A 81 46.00 -24.55 4.33
C SER A 81 45.86 -23.44 3.26
N GLU A 82 45.66 -23.83 2.01
CA GLU A 82 45.41 -22.88 0.91
C GLU A 82 44.12 -22.08 1.10
N TYR A 83 43.02 -22.74 1.51
CA TYR A 83 41.73 -22.12 1.75
C TYR A 83 41.83 -21.08 2.88
N LEU A 84 42.42 -21.46 4.02
CA LEU A 84 42.61 -20.56 5.16
C LEU A 84 43.54 -19.39 4.82
N GLY A 85 44.61 -19.63 4.06
CA GLY A 85 45.50 -18.59 3.56
C GLY A 85 44.75 -17.57 2.70
N ALA A 86 44.04 -18.04 1.67
CA ALA A 86 43.28 -17.18 0.77
C ALA A 86 42.12 -16.46 1.49
N LEU A 87 41.46 -17.12 2.44
CA LEU A 87 40.41 -16.52 3.26
C LEU A 87 40.96 -15.42 4.19
N ASN A 88 42.11 -15.64 4.81
CA ASN A 88 42.76 -14.63 5.66
C ASN A 88 43.24 -13.43 4.83
N GLU A 89 43.83 -13.65 3.66
CA GLU A 89 44.18 -12.57 2.74
C GLU A 89 42.95 -11.76 2.30
N ALA A 90 41.82 -12.42 2.02
CA ALA A 90 40.57 -11.73 1.70
C ALA A 90 40.02 -10.95 2.90
N ARG A 91 40.11 -11.50 4.12
CA ARG A 91 39.68 -10.85 5.37
C ARG A 91 40.49 -9.59 5.71
N HIS A 92 41.80 -9.64 5.51
CA HIS A 92 42.72 -8.53 5.82
C HIS A 92 42.84 -7.51 4.68
N SER A 93 42.20 -7.75 3.54
CA SER A 93 42.23 -6.81 2.43
C SER A 93 41.34 -5.59 2.67
N ILE A 94 41.92 -4.40 2.49
CA ILE A 94 41.23 -3.11 2.58
C ILE A 94 40.55 -2.76 1.24
N THR A 95 41.08 -3.25 0.11
CA THR A 95 40.61 -2.93 -1.25
C THR A 95 40.03 -4.16 -1.94
N ASN A 96 38.88 -4.01 -2.60
CA ASN A 96 38.19 -5.07 -3.35
C ASN A 96 37.96 -6.36 -2.53
N ARG A 97 37.62 -6.20 -1.24
CA ARG A 97 37.35 -7.31 -0.33
C ARG A 97 36.29 -8.27 -0.88
N ALA A 98 35.18 -7.74 -1.39
CA ALA A 98 34.08 -8.55 -1.94
C ALA A 98 34.53 -9.46 -3.10
N ASP A 99 35.32 -8.94 -4.05
CA ASP A 99 35.81 -9.71 -5.19
C ASP A 99 36.84 -10.78 -4.80
N ARG A 100 37.60 -10.55 -3.73
CA ARG A 100 38.52 -11.57 -3.19
C ARG A 100 37.73 -12.72 -2.54
N PHE A 101 36.69 -12.41 -1.76
CA PHE A 101 35.80 -13.44 -1.22
C PHE A 101 35.10 -14.23 -2.34
N ALA A 102 34.67 -13.57 -3.41
CA ALA A 102 34.11 -14.26 -4.57
C ALA A 102 35.08 -15.24 -5.23
N ARG A 103 36.35 -14.86 -5.40
CA ARG A 103 37.38 -15.75 -5.95
C ARG A 103 37.69 -16.95 -5.06
N VAL A 104 37.72 -16.76 -3.74
CA VAL A 104 37.86 -17.87 -2.78
C VAL A 104 36.65 -18.83 -2.92
N ALA A 105 35.45 -18.27 -2.98
CA ALA A 105 34.23 -19.04 -3.13
C ALA A 105 34.19 -19.83 -4.44
N GLU A 106 34.57 -19.24 -5.58
CA GLU A 106 34.65 -19.94 -6.88
C GLU A 106 35.68 -21.08 -6.88
N LYS A 107 36.82 -20.89 -6.21
CA LYS A 107 37.88 -21.93 -6.16
C LYS A 107 37.49 -23.12 -5.28
N PHE A 108 36.93 -22.86 -4.09
CA PHE A 108 36.75 -23.89 -3.06
C PHE A 108 35.30 -24.36 -2.87
N GLU A 109 34.30 -23.59 -3.27
CA GLU A 109 32.87 -23.93 -3.11
C GLU A 109 32.27 -24.53 -4.40
N THR A 110 33.09 -25.19 -5.21
CA THR A 110 32.70 -25.95 -6.40
C THR A 110 32.92 -27.44 -6.19
N GLY A 111 32.20 -28.28 -6.92
CA GLY A 111 32.28 -29.74 -6.76
C GLY A 111 31.78 -30.21 -5.40
N LEU A 112 30.70 -29.60 -4.90
CA LEU A 112 30.07 -29.96 -3.63
C LEU A 112 29.31 -31.28 -3.74
N ILE A 113 29.20 -32.00 -2.63
CA ILE A 113 28.46 -33.26 -2.47
C ILE A 113 27.15 -32.94 -1.77
N VAL A 114 26.03 -33.29 -2.39
CA VAL A 114 24.70 -33.02 -1.83
C VAL A 114 24.48 -33.88 -0.59
N LEU A 115 24.11 -33.24 0.52
CA LEU A 115 23.70 -33.91 1.76
C LEU A 115 22.19 -34.11 1.83
N GLY A 116 21.43 -33.17 1.26
CA GLY A 116 19.97 -33.20 1.23
C GLY A 116 19.39 -31.80 1.12
N ALA A 117 18.11 -31.68 1.46
CA ALA A 117 17.37 -30.43 1.44
C ALA A 117 16.62 -30.21 2.75
N THR A 118 16.33 -28.95 3.05
CA THR A 118 15.39 -28.56 4.09
C THR A 118 14.22 -27.84 3.45
N ALA A 119 13.03 -28.03 4.01
CA ALA A 119 11.81 -27.36 3.58
C ALA A 119 11.17 -26.70 4.81
N VAL A 120 11.00 -25.39 4.76
CA VAL A 120 10.47 -24.60 5.87
C VAL A 120 9.16 -23.99 5.43
N GLU A 121 8.09 -24.27 6.18
CA GLU A 121 6.80 -23.61 5.98
C GLU A 121 6.87 -22.19 6.55
N ASP A 122 6.62 -21.18 5.71
CA ASP A 122 6.40 -19.83 6.18
C ASP A 122 4.92 -19.65 6.53
N LYS A 123 4.64 -19.55 7.83
CA LYS A 123 3.26 -19.47 8.31
C LYS A 123 2.70 -18.09 8.05
N ILE A 124 1.58 -18.05 7.34
CA ILE A 124 0.81 -16.83 7.14
C ILE A 124 0.36 -16.30 8.51
N GLN A 125 0.56 -15.00 8.75
CA GLN A 125 0.14 -14.37 10.00
C GLN A 125 -1.37 -14.54 10.23
N TYR A 126 -1.76 -14.61 11.50
CA TYR A 126 -3.16 -14.71 11.88
C TYR A 126 -4.00 -13.56 11.28
N GLY A 127 -5.12 -13.91 10.65
CA GLY A 127 -6.11 -12.96 10.15
C GLY A 127 -5.79 -12.32 8.80
N VAL A 128 -4.67 -12.66 8.14
CA VAL A 128 -4.30 -12.10 6.81
C VAL A 128 -5.40 -12.37 5.78
N GLU A 129 -5.80 -13.63 5.61
CA GLU A 129 -6.87 -14.05 4.69
C GLU A 129 -8.14 -13.21 4.90
N SER A 130 -8.62 -13.13 6.14
CA SER A 130 -9.82 -12.37 6.49
C SER A 130 -9.70 -10.87 6.18
N THR A 131 -8.49 -10.30 6.31
CA THR A 131 -8.23 -8.89 6.02
C THR A 131 -8.16 -8.65 4.52
N VAL A 132 -7.48 -9.51 3.76
CA VAL A 132 -7.45 -9.45 2.29
C VAL A 132 -8.87 -9.54 1.73
N PHE A 133 -9.66 -10.51 2.20
CA PHE A 133 -11.06 -10.67 1.81
C PHE A 133 -11.89 -9.41 2.09
N ARG A 134 -11.74 -8.79 3.27
CA ARG A 134 -12.44 -7.53 3.60
C ARG A 134 -12.01 -6.36 2.72
N LEU A 135 -10.73 -6.24 2.40
CA LEU A 135 -10.21 -5.19 1.52
C LEU A 135 -10.74 -5.36 0.09
N LEU A 136 -10.73 -6.59 -0.44
CA LEU A 136 -11.29 -6.91 -1.75
C LEU A 136 -12.81 -6.61 -1.80
N ASN A 137 -13.57 -6.95 -0.76
CA ASN A 137 -15.00 -6.62 -0.66
C ASN A 137 -15.29 -5.14 -0.42
N ALA A 138 -14.34 -4.38 0.11
CA ALA A 138 -14.38 -2.91 0.10
C ALA A 138 -14.04 -2.32 -1.30
N GLY A 139 -13.73 -3.20 -2.26
CA GLY A 139 -13.29 -2.93 -3.62
C GLY A 139 -11.90 -2.27 -3.70
N VAL A 140 -11.08 -2.44 -2.66
CA VAL A 140 -9.66 -2.10 -2.72
C VAL A 140 -8.96 -3.16 -3.55
N LYS A 141 -8.18 -2.76 -4.56
CA LYS A 141 -7.34 -3.69 -5.32
C LYS A 141 -6.11 -4.03 -4.47
N VAL A 142 -5.90 -5.32 -4.21
CA VAL A 142 -4.80 -5.81 -3.36
C VAL A 142 -3.76 -6.49 -4.24
N TRP A 143 -2.52 -6.01 -4.20
CA TRP A 143 -1.43 -6.48 -5.04
C TRP A 143 -0.29 -6.99 -4.16
N MET A 144 0.20 -8.19 -4.42
CA MET A 144 1.29 -8.82 -3.67
C MET A 144 2.60 -8.66 -4.45
N LEU A 145 3.59 -7.97 -3.87
CA LEU A 145 4.90 -7.76 -4.48
C LEU A 145 5.98 -8.41 -3.60
N THR A 146 6.51 -9.56 -4.01
CA THR A 146 7.49 -10.34 -3.22
C THR A 146 8.78 -10.60 -3.97
N GLY A 147 9.87 -10.75 -3.21
CA GLY A 147 11.17 -11.21 -3.70
C GLY A 147 11.29 -12.74 -3.75
N ASP A 148 10.28 -13.46 -3.28
CA ASP A 148 10.29 -14.93 -3.23
C ASP A 148 10.08 -15.58 -4.61
N ARG A 149 10.27 -16.90 -4.63
CA ARG A 149 10.08 -17.73 -5.81
C ARG A 149 8.61 -17.75 -6.25
N PHE A 150 8.41 -18.08 -7.52
CA PHE A 150 7.11 -18.05 -8.16
C PHE A 150 6.12 -19.01 -7.49
N GLU A 151 6.56 -20.24 -7.24
CA GLU A 151 5.74 -21.33 -6.68
C GLU A 151 5.26 -20.98 -5.26
N THR A 152 6.17 -20.54 -4.39
CA THR A 152 5.86 -20.09 -3.03
C THR A 152 4.89 -18.90 -3.04
N SER A 153 5.13 -17.92 -3.89
CA SER A 153 4.29 -16.72 -4.01
C SER A 153 2.87 -17.07 -4.45
N LEU A 154 2.74 -17.97 -5.43
CA LEU A 154 1.47 -18.43 -5.95
C LEU A 154 0.68 -19.21 -4.88
N ASN A 155 1.37 -20.06 -4.11
CA ASN A 155 0.75 -20.82 -3.04
C ASN A 155 0.26 -19.92 -1.89
N ILE A 156 1.05 -18.94 -1.46
CA ILE A 156 0.62 -17.94 -0.48
C ILE A 156 -0.58 -17.15 -1.02
N ALA A 157 -0.51 -16.67 -2.26
CA ALA A 157 -1.58 -15.89 -2.88
C ALA A 157 -2.90 -16.67 -3.00
N ARG A 158 -2.83 -17.98 -3.28
CA ARG A 158 -4.01 -18.86 -3.27
C ARG A 158 -4.52 -19.14 -1.85
N ALA A 159 -3.62 -19.31 -0.88
CA ALA A 159 -3.99 -19.56 0.52
C ALA A 159 -4.73 -18.38 1.17
N VAL A 160 -4.42 -17.14 0.77
CA VAL A 160 -5.12 -15.93 1.24
C VAL A 160 -6.28 -15.49 0.32
N GLU A 161 -6.67 -16.33 -0.64
CA GLU A 161 -7.70 -16.08 -1.65
C GLU A 161 -7.47 -14.81 -2.51
N LEU A 162 -6.23 -14.35 -2.62
CA LEU A 162 -5.87 -13.26 -3.53
C LEU A 162 -5.93 -13.69 -4.99
N LEU A 163 -5.64 -14.98 -5.24
CA LEU A 163 -5.84 -15.67 -6.51
C LEU A 163 -6.92 -16.74 -6.30
N PRO A 164 -8.21 -16.42 -6.58
CA PRO A 164 -9.29 -17.38 -6.43
C PRO A 164 -9.09 -18.58 -7.36
N ARG A 165 -9.51 -19.78 -6.93
CA ARG A 165 -9.38 -21.02 -7.73
C ARG A 165 -10.16 -20.95 -9.04
N ASP A 166 -11.31 -20.28 -9.04
CA ASP A 166 -12.16 -20.09 -10.22
C ASP A 166 -11.81 -18.80 -11.00
N GLY A 167 -10.79 -18.06 -10.55
CA GLY A 167 -10.31 -16.84 -11.20
C GLY A 167 -9.58 -17.13 -12.51
N ILE A 168 -9.68 -16.20 -13.46
CA ILE A 168 -8.87 -16.23 -14.69
C ILE A 168 -7.51 -15.62 -14.34
N VAL A 169 -6.44 -16.42 -14.44
CA VAL A 169 -5.08 -15.99 -14.12
C VAL A 169 -4.30 -15.82 -15.41
N SER A 170 -4.00 -14.57 -15.77
CA SER A 170 -3.17 -14.24 -16.92
C SER A 170 -1.69 -14.24 -16.53
N ASP A 171 -0.94 -15.13 -17.15
CA ASP A 171 0.47 -15.34 -16.86
C ASP A 171 1.37 -14.50 -17.78
N LEU A 172 1.97 -13.46 -17.20
CA LEU A 172 2.91 -12.57 -17.88
C LEU A 172 4.37 -12.88 -17.52
N CYS A 173 4.65 -13.99 -16.84
CA CYS A 173 5.98 -14.36 -16.42
C CYS A 173 6.88 -14.76 -17.58
N LEU A 174 8.11 -14.31 -17.49
CA LEU A 174 9.22 -14.65 -18.38
C LEU A 174 9.99 -15.80 -17.71
N HIS A 175 9.57 -17.03 -17.97
CA HIS A 175 10.06 -18.27 -17.33
C HIS A 175 11.55 -18.62 -17.62
N ALA A 176 12.35 -17.66 -18.10
CA ALA A 176 13.75 -17.83 -18.48
C ALA A 176 14.61 -16.65 -18.00
N GLU A 177 15.75 -16.92 -17.37
CA GLU A 177 16.72 -15.91 -16.89
C GLU A 177 17.65 -15.38 -18.01
N THR A 178 17.14 -15.23 -19.23
CA THR A 178 17.91 -14.65 -20.34
C THR A 178 17.70 -13.14 -20.41
N LYS A 179 18.81 -12.38 -20.40
CA LYS A 179 18.78 -10.94 -20.68
C LYS A 179 18.37 -10.73 -22.14
N PHE A 180 17.16 -10.23 -22.35
CA PHE A 180 16.66 -9.90 -23.68
C PHE A 180 17.25 -8.61 -24.21
N ASN A 181 17.48 -8.56 -25.53
CA ASN A 181 17.73 -7.31 -26.23
C ASN A 181 16.43 -6.48 -26.30
N LYS A 182 16.54 -5.16 -26.53
CA LYS A 182 15.37 -4.26 -26.59
C LYS A 182 14.29 -4.74 -27.56
N GLY A 183 14.66 -5.19 -28.76
CA GLY A 183 13.70 -5.66 -29.77
C GLY A 183 12.98 -6.95 -29.39
N GLU A 184 13.66 -7.85 -28.66
CA GLU A 184 13.05 -9.10 -28.18
C GLU A 184 12.13 -8.85 -26.98
N ALA A 185 12.50 -7.90 -26.10
CA ALA A 185 11.63 -7.44 -25.02
C ALA A 185 10.34 -6.82 -25.54
N ASP A 186 10.40 -6.01 -26.62
CA ASP A 186 9.22 -5.43 -27.26
C ASP A 186 8.30 -6.51 -27.87
N ALA A 187 8.89 -7.52 -28.53
CA ALA A 187 8.14 -8.66 -29.07
C ALA A 187 7.45 -9.47 -27.97
N PHE A 188 8.15 -9.76 -26.87
CA PHE A 188 7.59 -10.43 -25.69
C PHE A 188 6.43 -9.65 -25.07
N VAL A 189 6.58 -8.34 -24.90
CA VAL A 189 5.53 -7.46 -24.36
C VAL A 189 4.28 -7.48 -25.24
N LEU A 190 4.45 -7.45 -26.56
CA LEU A 190 3.33 -7.51 -27.51
C LEU A 190 2.63 -8.86 -27.51
N GLU A 191 3.38 -9.96 -27.41
CA GLU A 191 2.83 -11.31 -27.29
C GLU A 191 2.00 -11.44 -26.02
N LYS A 192 2.60 -11.12 -24.87
CA LYS A 192 1.93 -11.20 -23.56
C LYS A 192 0.73 -10.27 -23.44
N ARG A 193 0.78 -9.11 -24.09
CA ARG A 193 -0.39 -8.22 -24.20
C ARG A 193 -1.55 -8.90 -24.93
N LYS A 194 -1.29 -9.60 -26.04
CA LYS A 194 -2.35 -10.31 -26.77
C LYS A 194 -2.98 -11.40 -25.92
N THR A 195 -2.16 -12.20 -25.22
CA THR A 195 -2.65 -13.21 -24.27
C THR A 195 -3.55 -12.57 -23.21
N PHE A 196 -3.11 -11.45 -22.62
CA PHE A 196 -3.93 -10.74 -21.64
C PHE A 196 -5.24 -10.20 -22.24
N ASP A 197 -5.21 -9.66 -23.46
CA ASP A 197 -6.41 -9.15 -24.13
C ASP A 197 -7.43 -10.29 -24.39
N GLU A 198 -6.97 -11.51 -24.72
CA GLU A 198 -7.81 -12.71 -24.85
C GLU A 198 -8.45 -13.12 -23.50
N ASP A 199 -7.64 -13.22 -22.44
CA ASP A 199 -8.10 -13.52 -21.09
C ASP A 199 -9.10 -12.47 -20.58
N TYR A 200 -8.86 -11.20 -20.88
CA TYR A 200 -9.74 -10.09 -20.54
C TYR A 200 -11.09 -10.18 -21.26
N LEU A 201 -11.09 -10.56 -22.54
CA LEU A 201 -12.34 -10.77 -23.29
C LEU A 201 -13.14 -11.96 -22.75
N GLN A 202 -12.47 -13.05 -22.37
CA GLN A 202 -13.12 -14.20 -21.72
C GLN A 202 -13.75 -13.79 -20.38
N TRP A 203 -13.03 -13.00 -19.58
CA TRP A 203 -13.52 -12.46 -18.32
C TRP A 203 -14.77 -11.59 -18.50
N MET A 204 -14.75 -10.73 -19.52
CA MET A 204 -15.89 -9.89 -19.89
C MET A 204 -17.09 -10.72 -20.38
N ALA A 205 -16.85 -11.77 -21.17
CA ALA A 205 -17.90 -12.66 -21.68
C ALA A 205 -18.61 -13.42 -20.55
N ASN A 206 -17.87 -13.78 -19.50
CA ASN A 206 -18.43 -14.42 -18.29
C ASN A 206 -19.13 -13.43 -17.34
N GLY A 207 -19.41 -12.21 -17.77
CA GLY A 207 -20.13 -11.21 -16.99
C GLY A 207 -19.36 -10.69 -15.78
N LYS A 208 -18.02 -10.80 -15.78
CA LYS A 208 -17.14 -10.43 -14.64
C LYS A 208 -17.45 -11.18 -13.34
N MET A 209 -18.05 -12.37 -13.44
CA MET A 209 -18.36 -13.19 -12.26
C MET A 209 -17.10 -13.71 -11.57
N ASN A 210 -16.04 -13.99 -12.34
CA ASN A 210 -14.77 -14.50 -11.80
C ASN A 210 -13.78 -13.34 -11.59
N SER A 211 -12.76 -13.50 -10.77
CA SER A 211 -11.69 -12.49 -10.66
C SER A 211 -10.71 -12.62 -11.82
N LEU A 212 -10.39 -11.51 -12.50
CA LEU A 212 -9.25 -11.45 -13.42
C LEU A 212 -8.00 -11.06 -12.65
N CYS A 213 -7.02 -11.94 -12.66
CA CYS A 213 -5.77 -11.82 -11.91
C CYS A 213 -4.58 -11.87 -12.85
N VAL A 214 -3.48 -11.24 -12.47
CA VAL A 214 -2.25 -11.25 -13.26
C VAL A 214 -1.07 -11.70 -12.40
N VAL A 215 -0.21 -12.55 -12.96
CA VAL A 215 1.05 -12.95 -12.33
C VAL A 215 2.23 -12.48 -13.18
N LEU A 216 3.21 -11.87 -12.49
CA LEU A 216 4.42 -11.28 -13.07
C LEU A 216 5.64 -11.84 -12.35
N ASP A 217 6.78 -11.87 -13.04
CA ASP A 217 8.08 -12.05 -12.42
C ASP A 217 8.99 -10.83 -12.63
N GLY A 218 10.04 -10.71 -11.82
CA GLY A 218 11.01 -9.61 -11.91
C GLY A 218 11.66 -9.46 -13.29
N SER A 219 11.82 -10.56 -14.04
CA SER A 219 12.39 -10.53 -15.39
C SER A 219 11.41 -9.95 -16.39
N ALA A 220 10.12 -10.35 -16.37
CA ALA A 220 9.10 -9.71 -17.19
C ALA A 220 8.96 -8.21 -16.88
N ILE A 221 8.99 -7.82 -15.59
CA ILE A 221 8.94 -6.39 -15.20
C ILE A 221 10.10 -5.62 -15.83
N SER A 222 11.28 -6.23 -15.93
CA SER A 222 12.44 -5.62 -16.59
C SER A 222 12.25 -5.45 -18.10
N CYS A 223 11.60 -6.42 -18.77
CA CYS A 223 11.21 -6.30 -20.17
C CYS A 223 10.20 -5.15 -20.37
N PHE A 224 9.17 -5.07 -19.52
CA PHE A 224 8.22 -3.95 -19.56
C PHE A 224 8.87 -2.59 -19.26
N ALA A 225 9.89 -2.57 -18.40
CA ALA A 225 10.64 -1.36 -18.05
C ALA A 225 11.62 -0.89 -19.15
N SER A 226 11.78 -1.65 -20.23
CA SER A 226 12.75 -1.33 -21.31
C SER A 226 12.38 -0.08 -22.12
N SER A 227 11.08 0.22 -22.25
CA SER A 227 10.58 1.37 -23.01
C SER A 227 9.43 2.07 -22.27
N ARG A 228 9.23 3.37 -22.52
CA ARG A 228 8.12 4.12 -21.92
C ARG A 228 6.76 3.64 -22.41
N ASP A 229 6.67 3.13 -23.63
CA ASP A 229 5.40 2.65 -24.19
C ASP A 229 5.05 1.27 -23.63
N ASN A 230 6.04 0.40 -23.39
CA ASN A 230 5.84 -0.87 -22.71
C ASN A 230 5.38 -0.66 -21.25
N LEU A 231 5.92 0.34 -20.56
CA LEU A 231 5.44 0.72 -19.22
C LEU A 231 3.97 1.17 -19.25
N LYS A 232 3.52 1.90 -20.28
CA LYS A 232 2.09 2.26 -20.41
C LYS A 232 1.22 1.02 -20.64
N ILE A 233 1.70 0.07 -21.45
CA ILE A 233 1.01 -1.21 -21.67
C ILE A 233 0.87 -1.96 -20.35
N LEU A 234 1.96 -2.10 -19.59
CA LEU A 234 1.94 -2.73 -18.27
C LEU A 234 0.94 -2.03 -17.35
N ALA A 235 0.96 -0.70 -17.28
CA ALA A 235 0.01 0.05 -16.47
C ALA A 235 -1.45 -0.27 -16.81
N ASN A 236 -1.79 -0.28 -18.10
CA ASN A 236 -3.16 -0.58 -18.55
C ASN A 236 -3.59 -2.02 -18.19
N VAL A 237 -2.68 -2.98 -18.37
CA VAL A 237 -2.90 -4.39 -18.00
C VAL A 237 -3.18 -4.51 -16.50
N LEU A 238 -2.28 -4.00 -15.66
CA LEU A 238 -2.41 -4.11 -14.21
C LEU A 238 -3.66 -3.38 -13.69
N MET A 239 -3.95 -2.18 -14.23
CA MET A 239 -5.13 -1.40 -13.83
C MET A 239 -6.46 -2.05 -14.22
N SER A 240 -6.47 -2.96 -15.19
CA SER A 240 -7.68 -3.67 -15.64
C SER A 240 -7.99 -4.92 -14.80
N THR A 241 -7.06 -5.35 -13.94
CA THR A 241 -7.19 -6.56 -13.12
C THR A 241 -7.74 -6.27 -11.72
N VAL A 242 -8.21 -7.32 -11.03
CA VAL A 242 -8.68 -7.27 -9.64
C VAL A 242 -7.51 -7.37 -8.67
N SER A 243 -6.63 -8.34 -8.90
CA SER A 243 -5.44 -8.59 -8.08
C SER A 243 -4.22 -8.90 -8.96
N VAL A 244 -3.04 -8.60 -8.44
CA VAL A 244 -1.75 -8.79 -9.10
C VAL A 244 -0.80 -9.48 -8.13
N VAL A 245 -0.05 -10.46 -8.62
CA VAL A 245 1.04 -11.09 -7.87
C VAL A 245 2.34 -10.94 -8.66
N ALA A 246 3.29 -10.20 -8.10
CA ALA A 246 4.61 -10.02 -8.68
C ALA A 246 5.63 -10.76 -7.82
N CYS A 247 6.34 -11.71 -8.44
CA CYS A 247 7.30 -12.59 -7.79
C CYS A 247 8.73 -12.20 -8.17
N ARG A 248 9.73 -12.67 -7.40
CA ARG A 248 11.16 -12.41 -7.66
C ARG A 248 11.49 -10.92 -7.91
N CYS A 249 10.76 -10.01 -7.27
CA CYS A 249 10.90 -8.58 -7.47
C CYS A 249 12.06 -8.01 -6.65
N SER A 250 12.90 -7.19 -7.29
CA SER A 250 13.89 -6.38 -6.58
C SER A 250 13.24 -5.18 -5.88
N PRO A 251 13.88 -4.59 -4.84
CA PRO A 251 13.37 -3.40 -4.16
C PRO A 251 13.04 -2.23 -5.12
N SER A 252 13.87 -2.02 -6.14
CA SER A 252 13.64 -0.97 -7.15
C SER A 252 12.48 -1.29 -8.07
N GLN A 253 12.23 -2.56 -8.39
CA GLN A 253 11.08 -2.99 -9.19
C GLN A 253 9.76 -2.83 -8.42
N LYS A 254 9.74 -3.13 -7.11
CA LYS A 254 8.56 -2.89 -6.27
C LYS A 254 8.17 -1.40 -6.28
N ALA A 255 9.15 -0.52 -6.08
CA ALA A 255 8.95 0.93 -6.15
C ALA A 255 8.52 1.42 -7.55
N LEU A 256 9.07 0.83 -8.62
CA LEU A 256 8.69 1.14 -10.00
C LEU A 256 7.21 0.85 -10.26
N ILE A 257 6.70 -0.30 -9.80
CA ILE A 257 5.28 -0.66 -9.94
C ILE A 257 4.41 0.41 -9.27
N VAL A 258 4.67 0.74 -8.00
CA VAL A 258 3.89 1.76 -7.28
C VAL A 258 3.96 3.13 -7.97
N GLN A 259 5.13 3.53 -8.44
CA GLN A 259 5.30 4.79 -9.17
C GLN A 259 4.50 4.83 -10.48
N LEU A 260 4.46 3.70 -11.18
CA LEU A 260 3.71 3.56 -12.43
C LEU A 260 2.21 3.67 -12.20
N LEU A 261 1.68 3.11 -11.10
CA LEU A 261 0.26 3.24 -10.75
C LEU A 261 -0.13 4.66 -10.40
N LYS A 262 0.68 5.35 -9.59
CA LYS A 262 0.46 6.76 -9.25
C LYS A 262 0.47 7.69 -10.46
N LYS A 263 1.17 7.29 -11.54
CA LYS A 263 1.20 8.05 -12.80
C LYS A 263 0.06 7.67 -13.74
N ALA A 264 -0.39 6.43 -13.69
CA ALA A 264 -1.43 5.91 -14.58
C ALA A 264 -2.85 6.28 -14.10
N ASP A 265 -3.05 6.41 -12.78
CA ASP A 265 -4.34 6.72 -12.17
C ASP A 265 -4.14 7.68 -10.99
N ASP A 266 -5.13 8.56 -10.76
CA ASP A 266 -5.12 9.54 -9.66
C ASP A 266 -5.60 8.93 -8.33
N ARG A 267 -5.78 7.60 -8.30
CA ARG A 267 -6.17 6.86 -7.10
C ARG A 267 -5.04 6.82 -6.08
N ILE A 268 -5.43 6.87 -4.81
CA ILE A 268 -4.51 6.80 -3.68
C ILE A 268 -3.92 5.39 -3.58
N THR A 269 -2.59 5.32 -3.53
CA THR A 269 -1.82 4.08 -3.36
C THR A 269 -1.36 3.91 -1.92
N LEU A 270 -1.45 2.69 -1.40
CA LEU A 270 -0.95 2.31 -0.08
C LEU A 270 0.06 1.18 -0.26
N ALA A 271 1.23 1.32 0.36
CA ALA A 271 2.25 0.28 0.41
C ALA A 271 2.40 -0.21 1.86
N ILE A 272 2.58 -1.52 2.01
CA ILE A 272 2.85 -2.16 3.31
C ILE A 272 4.05 -3.08 3.19
N GLY A 273 4.93 -3.07 4.20
CA GLY A 273 6.13 -3.90 4.23
C GLY A 273 6.75 -3.96 5.62
N ASP A 274 7.59 -4.95 5.86
CA ASP A 274 8.26 -5.22 7.14
C ASP A 274 9.77 -5.02 7.06
N GLY A 275 10.37 -5.25 5.88
CA GLY A 275 11.81 -5.26 5.69
C GLY A 275 12.40 -4.02 5.01
N ALA A 276 13.73 -3.93 5.05
CA ALA A 276 14.50 -2.91 4.33
C ALA A 276 14.25 -2.92 2.81
N ASN A 277 13.90 -4.08 2.26
CA ASN A 277 13.60 -4.29 0.84
C ASN A 277 12.34 -3.54 0.39
N ASP A 278 11.46 -3.18 1.31
CA ASP A 278 10.19 -2.51 0.99
C ASP A 278 10.25 -1.00 1.21
N VAL A 279 11.33 -0.48 1.84
CA VAL A 279 11.50 0.95 2.10
C VAL A 279 11.31 1.82 0.83
N PRO A 280 11.92 1.49 -0.33
CA PRO A 280 11.72 2.29 -1.54
C PRO A 280 10.26 2.29 -2.03
N MET A 281 9.53 1.19 -1.81
CA MET A 281 8.11 1.08 -2.17
C MET A 281 7.23 1.90 -1.22
N LEU A 282 7.53 1.89 0.08
CA LEU A 282 6.83 2.66 1.11
C LEU A 282 6.95 4.17 0.87
N GLU A 283 8.17 4.65 0.57
CA GLU A 283 8.41 6.08 0.31
C GLU A 283 7.73 6.61 -0.96
N VAL A 284 7.56 5.74 -1.97
CA VAL A 284 6.94 6.12 -3.25
C VAL A 284 5.41 6.16 -3.17
N ALA A 285 4.79 5.37 -2.29
CA ALA A 285 3.33 5.30 -2.14
C ALA A 285 2.74 6.65 -1.66
N ASN A 286 1.40 6.79 -1.68
CA ASN A 286 0.77 7.94 -1.01
C ASN A 286 0.71 7.75 0.50
N ILE A 287 0.60 6.49 0.94
CA ILE A 287 0.57 6.09 2.33
C ILE A 287 1.49 4.88 2.49
N GLY A 288 2.54 5.00 3.30
CA GLY A 288 3.44 3.91 3.66
C GLY A 288 3.09 3.32 5.03
N ILE A 289 2.97 2.00 5.13
CA ILE A 289 2.71 1.29 6.39
C ILE A 289 3.83 0.29 6.68
N GLY A 290 4.51 0.46 7.81
CA GLY A 290 5.53 -0.45 8.29
C GLY A 290 4.92 -1.48 9.25
N ILE A 291 5.26 -2.76 9.05
CA ILE A 291 4.97 -3.81 10.03
C ILE A 291 6.11 -3.88 11.05
N ILE A 292 5.76 -3.88 12.34
CA ILE A 292 6.72 -4.02 13.44
C ILE A 292 7.16 -5.48 13.53
N GLY A 293 8.26 -5.82 12.84
CA GLY A 293 8.86 -7.15 12.82
C GLY A 293 10.10 -7.28 13.71
N SER A 294 10.55 -8.52 13.90
CA SER A 294 11.77 -8.88 14.63
C SER A 294 13.06 -8.67 13.83
N GLU A 295 12.97 -8.59 12.50
CA GLU A 295 14.13 -8.52 11.61
C GLU A 295 14.72 -7.11 11.44
N GLY A 296 14.03 -6.07 11.92
CA GLY A 296 14.54 -4.70 11.96
C GLY A 296 13.44 -3.63 11.96
N MET A 297 13.78 -2.41 12.40
CA MET A 297 12.84 -1.27 12.44
C MET A 297 12.96 -0.33 11.23
N GLN A 298 13.59 -0.77 10.14
CA GLN A 298 13.87 0.11 8.99
C GLN A 298 12.58 0.50 8.25
N ALA A 299 11.72 -0.47 7.91
CA ALA A 299 10.43 -0.21 7.27
C ALA A 299 9.55 0.68 8.14
N VAL A 300 9.48 0.41 9.44
CA VAL A 300 8.72 1.19 10.43
C VAL A 300 9.17 2.66 10.45
N ARG A 301 10.48 2.92 10.46
CA ARG A 301 11.04 4.28 10.48
C ARG A 301 10.81 5.05 9.18
N ALA A 302 10.66 4.34 8.06
CA ALA A 302 10.41 4.92 6.75
C ALA A 302 8.92 4.99 6.38
N SER A 303 8.02 4.63 7.31
CA SER A 303 6.57 4.55 7.08
C SER A 303 5.80 5.66 7.78
N ASP A 304 4.62 6.00 7.26
CA ASP A 304 3.69 6.97 7.88
C ASP A 304 2.99 6.37 9.10
N TYR A 305 2.66 5.07 9.04
CA TYR A 305 2.03 4.32 10.12
C TYR A 305 2.79 3.04 10.42
N ALA A 306 2.92 2.72 11.70
CA ALA A 306 3.47 1.45 12.18
C ALA A 306 2.36 0.57 12.75
N ILE A 307 2.22 -0.66 12.25
CA ILE A 307 1.26 -1.65 12.78
C ILE A 307 1.98 -2.92 13.22
N ALA A 308 1.44 -3.63 14.21
CA ALA A 308 2.06 -4.85 14.72
C ALA A 308 1.93 -6.04 13.77
N THR A 309 0.78 -6.19 13.10
CA THR A 309 0.49 -7.32 12.20
C THR A 309 -0.39 -6.87 11.06
N PHE A 310 -0.36 -7.60 9.95
CA PHE A 310 -1.17 -7.27 8.76
C PHE A 310 -2.68 -7.24 9.06
N SER A 311 -3.16 -8.05 10.01
CA SER A 311 -4.59 -8.07 10.39
C SER A 311 -5.14 -6.71 10.83
N HIS A 312 -4.30 -5.87 11.45
CA HIS A 312 -4.67 -4.53 11.91
C HIS A 312 -4.90 -3.54 10.75
N LEU A 313 -4.38 -3.84 9.55
CA LEU A 313 -4.58 -3.02 8.36
C LEU A 313 -6.07 -2.86 8.03
N GLY A 314 -6.85 -3.94 8.15
CA GLY A 314 -8.28 -3.91 7.87
C GLY A 314 -9.02 -2.93 8.79
N GLN A 315 -8.67 -2.91 10.08
CA GLN A 315 -9.26 -1.96 11.04
C GLN A 315 -8.76 -0.53 10.80
N LEU A 316 -7.45 -0.36 10.57
CA LEU A 316 -6.85 0.94 10.30
C LEU A 316 -7.48 1.61 9.07
N MET A 317 -7.61 0.89 7.97
CA MET A 317 -8.19 1.44 6.75
C MET A 317 -9.71 1.58 6.85
N LEU A 318 -10.43 0.48 7.09
CA LEU A 318 -11.88 0.46 6.90
C LEU A 318 -12.61 1.28 7.95
N ILE A 319 -12.13 1.27 9.21
CA ILE A 319 -12.75 2.02 10.30
C ILE A 319 -12.10 3.40 10.42
N HIS A 320 -10.81 3.45 10.76
CA HIS A 320 -10.17 4.73 11.08
C HIS A 320 -9.99 5.61 9.84
N GLY A 321 -9.58 5.04 8.70
CA GLY A 321 -9.45 5.77 7.44
C GLY A 321 -10.76 6.37 6.97
N ARG A 322 -11.85 5.59 7.00
CA ARG A 322 -13.20 6.07 6.63
C ARG A 322 -13.69 7.19 7.55
N ASP A 323 -13.58 7.00 8.86
CA ASP A 323 -14.02 8.00 9.83
C ASP A 323 -13.22 9.30 9.70
N CYS A 324 -11.89 9.18 9.55
CA CYS A 324 -11.01 10.33 9.33
C CYS A 324 -11.39 11.09 8.04
N TYR A 325 -11.59 10.39 6.92
CA TYR A 325 -12.03 10.99 5.67
C TYR A 325 -13.36 11.75 5.83
N ASN A 326 -14.36 11.15 6.47
CA ASN A 326 -15.68 11.75 6.68
C ASN A 326 -15.67 12.96 7.62
N ARG A 327 -14.81 12.93 8.65
CA ARG A 327 -14.59 14.04 9.59
C ARG A 327 -13.91 15.21 8.92
N ILE A 328 -12.75 14.97 8.29
CA ILE A 328 -11.96 16.01 7.63
C ILE A 328 -12.78 16.64 6.49
N SER A 329 -13.51 15.85 5.71
CA SER A 329 -14.41 16.36 4.67
C SER A 329 -15.42 17.37 5.22
N LEU A 330 -16.06 17.06 6.35
CA LEU A 330 -17.03 17.96 6.98
C LEU A 330 -16.35 19.21 7.56
N VAL A 331 -15.22 19.05 8.23
CA VAL A 331 -14.43 20.16 8.79
C VAL A 331 -14.04 21.15 7.69
N ILE A 332 -13.54 20.66 6.55
CA ILE A 332 -13.19 21.51 5.41
C ILE A 332 -14.42 22.25 4.89
N LEU A 333 -15.50 21.53 4.56
CA LEU A 333 -16.72 22.13 3.99
C LEU A 333 -17.33 23.18 4.93
N TYR A 334 -17.40 22.89 6.22
CA TYR A 334 -17.92 23.81 7.22
C TYR A 334 -16.99 25.00 7.47
N SER A 335 -15.66 24.81 7.42
CA SER A 335 -14.70 25.90 7.55
C SER A 335 -14.83 26.93 6.42
N PHE A 336 -15.02 26.48 5.18
CA PHE A 336 -15.30 27.39 4.07
C PHE A 336 -16.64 28.10 4.25
N PHE A 337 -17.69 27.35 4.58
CA PHE A 337 -19.02 27.91 4.85
C PHE A 337 -18.96 29.01 5.92
N LYS A 338 -18.38 28.75 7.09
CA LYS A 338 -18.41 29.68 8.24
C LYS A 338 -17.61 30.95 7.99
N ASN A 339 -16.51 30.86 7.22
CA ASN A 339 -15.69 32.03 6.88
C ASN A 339 -16.35 32.89 5.79
N ILE A 340 -16.92 32.25 4.75
CA ILE A 340 -17.69 32.97 3.73
C ILE A 340 -18.90 33.66 4.35
N PHE A 341 -19.62 32.95 5.24
CA PHE A 341 -20.78 33.47 5.94
C PHE A 341 -20.45 34.68 6.83
N LEU A 342 -19.25 34.73 7.43
CA LEU A 342 -18.76 35.89 8.19
C LEU A 342 -18.48 37.10 7.29
N VAL A 343 -17.82 36.88 6.14
CA VAL A 343 -17.34 37.97 5.27
C VAL A 343 -18.45 38.59 4.43
N LEU A 344 -19.41 37.79 3.96
CA LEU A 344 -20.46 38.26 3.03
C LEU A 344 -21.29 39.45 3.54
N PRO A 345 -21.70 39.55 4.82
CA PRO A 345 -22.38 40.75 5.31
C PRO A 345 -21.54 42.03 5.19
N ASN A 346 -20.20 41.96 5.27
CA ASN A 346 -19.35 43.13 4.98
C ASN A 346 -19.41 43.53 3.51
N VAL A 347 -19.48 42.56 2.60
CA VAL A 347 -19.64 42.81 1.16
C VAL A 347 -21.00 43.47 0.88
N PHE A 348 -22.06 43.00 1.53
CA PHE A 348 -23.38 43.63 1.40
C PHE A 348 -23.41 45.04 2.01
N PHE A 349 -22.76 45.24 3.15
CA PHE A 349 -22.60 46.57 3.73
C PHE A 349 -21.79 47.51 2.84
N ALA A 350 -20.76 47.00 2.15
CA ALA A 350 -19.98 47.77 1.19
C ALA A 350 -20.84 48.29 0.02
N LEU A 351 -21.84 47.52 -0.42
CA LEU A 351 -22.81 47.97 -1.42
C LEU A 351 -23.66 49.14 -0.91
N SER A 352 -24.04 49.11 0.38
CA SER A 352 -24.81 50.19 1.01
C SER A 352 -23.99 51.45 1.32
N ASN A 353 -22.68 51.32 1.53
CA ASN A 353 -21.80 52.43 1.90
C ASN A 353 -20.94 52.97 0.74
N ALA A 354 -21.30 52.63 -0.52
CA ALA A 354 -20.58 53.02 -1.73
C ALA A 354 -19.10 52.61 -1.76
N PHE A 355 -18.77 51.44 -1.20
CA PHE A 355 -17.42 50.85 -1.17
C PHE A 355 -16.36 51.72 -0.49
N THR A 356 -16.74 52.46 0.55
CA THR A 356 -15.82 53.32 1.32
C THR A 356 -14.74 52.55 2.10
N GLY A 357 -14.85 51.22 2.20
CA GLY A 357 -13.88 50.38 2.92
C GLY A 357 -14.10 50.33 4.43
N THR A 358 -15.19 50.90 4.94
CA THR A 358 -15.55 50.80 6.36
C THR A 358 -16.03 49.39 6.70
N SER A 359 -15.44 48.78 7.73
CA SER A 359 -15.81 47.46 8.24
C SER A 359 -17.16 47.51 8.96
N LEU A 360 -18.01 46.52 8.73
CA LEU A 360 -19.26 46.34 9.48
C LEU A 360 -18.98 45.92 10.93
N TYR A 361 -17.91 45.14 11.15
CA TYR A 361 -17.56 44.62 12.47
C TYR A 361 -16.40 45.38 13.10
N ASP A 362 -16.43 45.49 14.42
CA ASP A 362 -15.26 45.90 15.19
C ASP A 362 -14.12 44.87 15.06
N SER A 363 -12.88 45.36 15.04
CA SER A 363 -11.69 44.54 14.82
C SER A 363 -11.51 43.44 15.86
N TRP A 364 -11.77 43.72 17.15
CA TRP A 364 -11.63 42.72 18.22
C TRP A 364 -12.68 41.62 18.10
N ILE A 365 -13.91 42.02 17.77
CA ILE A 365 -15.02 41.09 17.58
C ILE A 365 -14.76 40.21 16.35
N LEU A 366 -14.30 40.78 15.25
CA LEU A 366 -13.91 40.02 14.06
C LEU A 366 -12.83 38.97 14.38
N MET A 367 -11.77 39.35 15.11
CA MET A 367 -10.71 38.43 15.54
C MET A 367 -11.24 37.31 16.46
N SER A 368 -12.24 37.61 17.29
CA SER A 368 -12.82 36.64 18.23
C SER A 368 -13.60 35.51 17.56
N TYR A 369 -14.09 35.70 16.32
CA TYR A 369 -14.99 34.75 15.63
C TYR A 369 -14.39 33.34 15.46
N ASN A 370 -13.18 33.30 14.92
CA ASN A 370 -12.50 32.04 14.64
C ASN A 370 -11.91 31.42 15.91
N VAL A 371 -11.54 32.23 16.90
CA VAL A 371 -10.83 31.76 18.10
C VAL A 371 -11.79 31.29 19.19
N PHE A 372 -12.80 32.08 19.54
CA PHE A 372 -13.66 31.81 20.70
C PHE A 372 -15.01 31.20 20.31
N TRP A 373 -15.60 31.65 19.20
CA TRP A 373 -17.01 31.34 18.91
C TRP A 373 -17.24 30.13 18.02
N THR A 374 -16.29 29.80 17.13
CA THR A 374 -16.49 28.76 16.09
C THR A 374 -15.41 27.70 16.02
N SER A 375 -14.35 27.76 16.84
CA SER A 375 -13.24 26.78 16.87
C SER A 375 -13.60 25.49 17.62
N LEU A 376 -14.16 25.60 18.82
CA LEU A 376 -14.39 24.44 19.67
C LEU A 376 -15.39 23.45 19.04
N PRO A 377 -16.55 23.89 18.51
CA PRO A 377 -17.50 22.96 17.89
C PRO A 377 -16.92 22.22 16.69
N ILE A 378 -16.16 22.91 15.82
CA ILE A 378 -15.56 22.26 14.64
C ILE A 378 -14.46 21.27 15.03
N ILE A 379 -13.67 21.56 16.07
CA ILE A 379 -12.63 20.65 16.58
C ILE A 379 -13.25 19.41 17.20
N VAL A 380 -14.28 19.57 18.03
CA VAL A 380 -14.98 18.45 18.67
C VAL A 380 -15.55 17.51 17.60
N ILE A 381 -16.14 18.06 16.54
CA ILE A 381 -16.68 17.26 15.44
C ILE A 381 -15.57 16.58 14.63
N GLY A 382 -14.50 17.32 14.31
CA GLY A 382 -13.34 16.77 13.62
C GLY A 382 -12.68 15.61 14.36
N ALA A 383 -12.75 15.60 15.70
CA ALA A 383 -12.14 14.57 16.54
C ALA A 383 -13.11 13.41 16.88
N MET A 384 -14.38 13.71 17.19
CA MET A 384 -15.29 12.77 17.86
C MET A 384 -16.46 12.29 16.99
N ASP A 385 -16.71 12.86 15.81
CA ASP A 385 -17.87 12.46 14.97
C ASP A 385 -17.77 10.99 14.53
N ILE A 386 -18.79 10.18 14.80
CA ILE A 386 -18.84 8.77 14.40
C ILE A 386 -20.11 8.60 13.56
N THR A 387 -19.92 8.38 12.26
CA THR A 387 -21.04 8.28 11.32
C THR A 387 -21.73 6.92 11.33
N LEU A 388 -21.00 5.85 11.66
CA LEU A 388 -21.51 4.49 11.77
C LEU A 388 -20.80 3.76 12.91
N PRO A 389 -21.49 2.87 13.64
CA PRO A 389 -20.84 2.03 14.63
C PRO A 389 -19.74 1.16 14.01
N ARG A 390 -18.62 0.99 14.72
CA ARG A 390 -17.45 0.23 14.22
C ARG A 390 -17.78 -1.21 13.81
N TRP A 391 -18.71 -1.86 14.51
CA TRP A 391 -19.14 -3.23 14.20
C TRP A 391 -19.87 -3.33 12.86
N VAL A 392 -20.62 -2.29 12.45
CA VAL A 392 -21.29 -2.24 11.14
C VAL A 392 -20.25 -2.17 10.03
N VAL A 393 -19.25 -1.31 10.19
CA VAL A 393 -18.17 -1.15 9.21
C VAL A 393 -17.33 -2.43 9.11
N ALA A 394 -17.06 -3.10 10.24
CA ALA A 394 -16.35 -4.37 10.24
C ALA A 394 -17.15 -5.51 9.57
N ARG A 395 -18.49 -5.50 9.67
CA ARG A 395 -19.37 -6.50 9.06
C ARG A 395 -19.63 -6.23 7.58
N TYR A 396 -19.71 -4.97 7.17
CA TYR A 396 -20.02 -4.54 5.80
C TYR A 396 -18.90 -3.63 5.25
N PRO A 397 -17.79 -4.21 4.74
CA PRO A 397 -16.67 -3.45 4.19
C PRO A 397 -17.04 -2.56 2.99
N ILE A 398 -18.13 -2.89 2.27
CA ILE A 398 -18.63 -2.16 1.09
C ILE A 398 -18.87 -0.66 1.37
N VAL A 399 -19.15 -0.29 2.62
CA VAL A 399 -19.37 1.10 3.04
C VAL A 399 -18.12 1.98 2.82
N TYR A 400 -16.93 1.38 2.67
CA TYR A 400 -15.70 2.08 2.33
C TYR A 400 -15.74 2.78 0.96
N VAL A 401 -16.71 2.44 0.09
CA VAL A 401 -16.95 3.10 -1.19
C VAL A 401 -17.15 4.63 -1.05
N GLU A 402 -17.66 5.10 0.10
CA GLU A 402 -17.85 6.53 0.39
C GLU A 402 -16.54 7.33 0.27
N GLY A 403 -15.43 6.74 0.71
CA GLY A 403 -14.10 7.34 0.59
C GLY A 403 -13.53 7.20 -0.82
N ARG A 404 -13.66 6.01 -1.41
CA ARG A 404 -13.07 5.69 -2.72
C ARG A 404 -13.65 6.52 -3.86
N GLU A 405 -14.96 6.72 -3.88
CA GLU A 405 -15.67 7.49 -4.91
C GLU A 405 -15.77 8.99 -4.56
N SER A 406 -15.00 9.44 -3.55
CA SER A 406 -14.99 10.83 -3.09
C SER A 406 -16.39 11.39 -2.80
N ILE A 407 -17.26 10.57 -2.19
CA ILE A 407 -18.66 10.91 -2.00
C ILE A 407 -18.79 12.03 -0.98
N SER A 408 -18.01 12.01 0.11
CA SER A 408 -18.13 13.01 1.19
C SER A 408 -17.54 14.37 0.85
N PHE A 409 -16.51 14.42 0.02
CA PHE A 409 -15.88 15.66 -0.42
C PHE A 409 -15.71 15.68 -1.94
N ASN A 410 -16.49 16.53 -2.60
CA ASN A 410 -16.41 16.78 -4.03
C ASN A 410 -16.85 18.21 -4.36
N ALA A 411 -16.58 18.65 -5.59
CA ALA A 411 -16.88 20.00 -6.05
C ALA A 411 -18.36 20.37 -5.92
N ARG A 412 -19.29 19.44 -6.17
CA ARG A 412 -20.74 19.69 -6.05
C ARG A 412 -21.13 20.01 -4.61
N LYS A 413 -20.68 19.20 -3.65
CA LYS A 413 -20.89 19.46 -2.22
C LYS A 413 -20.26 20.77 -1.79
N PHE A 414 -19.03 21.04 -2.25
CA PHE A 414 -18.34 22.29 -1.96
C PHE A 414 -19.13 23.52 -2.41
N ILE A 415 -19.60 23.54 -3.66
CA ILE A 415 -20.44 24.62 -4.20
C ILE A 415 -21.76 24.73 -3.42
N ALA A 416 -22.41 23.61 -3.09
CA ALA A 416 -23.64 23.63 -2.29
C ALA A 416 -23.44 24.28 -0.92
N TRP A 417 -22.30 24.04 -0.26
CA TRP A 417 -21.95 24.71 1.00
C TRP A 417 -21.69 26.21 0.82
N ILE A 418 -21.06 26.62 -0.29
CA ILE A 418 -20.89 28.05 -0.62
C ILE A 418 -22.25 28.73 -0.84
N LEU A 419 -23.13 28.13 -1.64
CA LEU A 419 -24.47 28.66 -1.89
C LEU A 419 -25.28 28.77 -0.59
N ARG A 420 -25.16 27.77 0.29
CA ARG A 420 -25.75 27.84 1.63
C ARG A 420 -25.22 29.02 2.44
N ALA A 421 -23.92 29.30 2.39
CA ALA A 421 -23.33 30.46 3.08
C ALA A 421 -23.89 31.78 2.55
N ILE A 422 -24.06 31.90 1.23
CA ILE A 422 -24.64 33.09 0.59
C ILE A 422 -26.08 33.30 1.04
N VAL A 423 -26.92 32.25 0.98
CA VAL A 423 -28.32 32.34 1.40
C VAL A 423 -28.42 32.72 2.88
N CYS A 424 -27.65 32.06 3.75
CA CYS A 424 -27.63 32.40 5.17
C CYS A 424 -27.17 33.85 5.41
N ALA A 425 -26.14 34.32 4.70
CA ALA A 425 -25.66 35.69 4.81
C ALA A 425 -26.75 36.71 4.45
N VAL A 426 -27.48 36.47 3.36
CA VAL A 426 -28.59 37.35 2.94
C VAL A 426 -29.71 37.34 3.98
N VAL A 427 -30.09 36.16 4.47
CA VAL A 427 -31.16 36.00 5.48
C VAL A 427 -30.81 36.68 6.81
N VAL A 428 -29.52 36.70 7.19
CA VAL A 428 -29.09 37.42 8.41
C VAL A 428 -28.95 38.92 8.16
N TYR A 429 -28.37 39.34 7.04
CA TYR A 429 -28.08 40.74 6.78
C TYR A 429 -29.32 41.57 6.42
N ALA A 430 -30.17 41.07 5.52
CA ALA A 430 -31.27 41.87 4.95
C ALA A 430 -32.30 42.33 5.99
N PRO A 431 -32.78 41.48 6.93
CA PRO A 431 -33.74 41.93 7.96
C PRO A 431 -33.16 43.00 8.87
N VAL A 432 -31.86 42.91 9.17
CA VAL A 432 -31.17 43.88 10.02
C VAL A 432 -30.99 45.21 9.30
N ALA A 433 -30.58 45.18 8.02
CA ALA A 433 -30.46 46.37 7.19
C ALA A 433 -31.80 47.11 7.02
N VAL A 434 -32.88 46.37 6.78
CA VAL A 434 -34.23 46.95 6.68
C VAL A 434 -34.70 47.48 8.02
N GLY A 435 -34.54 46.72 9.11
CA GLY A 435 -34.97 47.12 10.45
C GLY A 435 -34.28 48.41 10.93
N MET A 436 -33.00 48.59 10.60
CA MET A 436 -32.24 49.81 10.94
C MET A 436 -32.67 51.05 10.13
N SER A 437 -33.45 50.87 9.06
CA SER A 437 -34.05 51.98 8.31
C SER A 437 -35.26 52.60 9.03
N TYR A 438 -35.74 51.98 10.12
CA TYR A 438 -36.86 52.47 10.93
C TYR A 438 -36.41 52.91 12.33
N PRO A 439 -37.01 53.98 12.89
CA PRO A 439 -36.73 54.40 14.27
C PRO A 439 -37.07 53.27 15.24
N SER A 440 -36.08 52.80 16.01
CA SER A 440 -36.21 51.58 16.81
C SER A 440 -35.83 51.76 18.30
N GLY A 441 -35.33 52.94 18.70
CA GLY A 441 -35.07 53.25 20.10
C GLY A 441 -36.34 53.55 20.90
N SER A 442 -36.33 53.26 22.20
CA SER A 442 -37.43 53.56 23.14
C SER A 442 -37.77 55.07 23.20
N GLY A 443 -36.88 55.93 22.72
CA GLY A 443 -37.06 57.39 22.54
C GLY A 443 -37.15 57.87 21.09
N GLY A 444 -37.29 56.98 20.10
CA GLY A 444 -37.35 57.35 18.67
C GLY A 444 -35.99 57.59 18.01
N GLU A 445 -34.89 57.32 18.71
CA GLU A 445 -33.53 57.43 18.17
C GLU A 445 -33.23 56.33 17.14
N VAL A 446 -32.39 56.67 16.16
CA VAL A 446 -31.86 55.74 15.16
C VAL A 446 -30.63 55.07 15.74
N MET A 447 -30.61 53.74 15.72
CA MET A 447 -29.48 52.94 16.21
C MET A 447 -28.26 53.15 15.30
N GLY A 448 -27.08 53.35 15.89
CA GLY A 448 -25.83 53.56 15.14
C GLY A 448 -25.37 52.31 14.38
N TYR A 449 -24.51 52.49 13.36
CA TYR A 449 -24.02 51.39 12.54
C TYR A 449 -23.21 50.34 13.34
N ALA A 450 -22.55 50.73 14.44
CA ALA A 450 -21.86 49.79 15.33
C ALA A 450 -22.83 48.78 15.97
N TYR A 451 -24.07 49.20 16.26
CA TYR A 451 -25.12 48.31 16.75
C TYR A 451 -25.56 47.32 15.67
N MET A 452 -25.67 47.79 14.41
CA MET A 452 -25.92 46.92 13.25
C MET A 452 -24.85 45.83 13.14
N GLY A 453 -23.59 46.24 13.22
CA GLY A 453 -22.45 45.34 13.14
C GLY A 453 -22.46 44.25 14.19
N ASN A 454 -22.72 44.62 15.46
CA ASN A 454 -22.82 43.67 16.56
C ASN A 454 -23.99 42.70 16.38
N LEU A 455 -25.16 43.19 15.98
CA LEU A 455 -26.36 42.36 15.82
C LEU A 455 -26.19 41.34 14.68
N VAL A 456 -25.65 41.78 13.54
CA VAL A 456 -25.30 40.87 12.42
C VAL A 456 -24.25 39.85 12.88
N TYR A 457 -23.20 40.30 13.56
CA TYR A 457 -22.11 39.43 14.02
C TYR A 457 -22.60 38.30 14.94
N TYR A 458 -23.34 38.63 16.01
CA TYR A 458 -23.83 37.60 16.94
C TYR A 458 -24.86 36.69 16.27
N SER A 459 -25.67 37.21 15.34
CA SER A 459 -26.57 36.38 14.52
C SER A 459 -25.80 35.39 13.65
N VAL A 460 -24.70 35.81 13.02
CA VAL A 460 -23.80 34.92 12.26
C VAL A 460 -23.22 33.83 13.16
N VAL A 461 -22.73 34.18 14.36
CA VAL A 461 -22.20 33.20 15.32
C VAL A 461 -23.23 32.15 15.70
N VAL A 462 -24.45 32.57 16.08
CA VAL A 462 -25.52 31.66 16.49
C VAL A 462 -25.95 30.77 15.32
N VAL A 463 -26.20 31.35 14.15
CA VAL A 463 -26.66 30.60 12.97
C VAL A 463 -25.59 29.62 12.48
N ALA A 464 -24.31 29.99 12.50
CA ALA A 464 -23.22 29.10 12.10
C ALA A 464 -23.19 27.84 12.99
N ASN A 465 -23.22 28.04 14.32
CA ASN A 465 -23.21 26.94 15.28
C ASN A 465 -24.48 26.08 15.19
N PHE A 466 -25.66 26.69 15.00
CA PHE A 466 -26.91 25.95 14.82
C PHE A 466 -26.90 25.10 13.55
N ILE A 467 -26.35 25.62 12.44
CA ILE A 467 -26.20 24.86 11.19
C ILE A 467 -25.30 23.64 11.37
N LEU A 468 -24.23 23.79 12.14
CA LEU A 468 -23.33 22.68 12.46
C LEU A 468 -24.03 21.60 13.29
N GLU A 469 -24.79 22.02 14.31
CA GLU A 469 -25.60 21.12 15.14
C GLU A 469 -26.68 20.39 14.32
N GLN A 470 -27.38 21.08 13.42
CA GLN A 470 -28.34 20.47 12.50
C GLN A 470 -27.71 19.39 11.63
N VAL A 471 -26.49 19.62 11.14
CA VAL A 471 -25.76 18.63 10.33
C VAL A 471 -25.37 17.42 11.18
N MET A 472 -24.96 17.63 12.43
CA MET A 472 -24.70 16.56 13.39
C MET A 472 -25.95 15.72 13.65
N TRP A 473 -27.07 16.36 13.98
CA TRP A 473 -28.32 15.66 14.29
C TRP A 473 -28.79 14.79 13.12
N ARG A 474 -28.68 15.31 11.89
CA ARG A 474 -29.01 14.54 10.67
C ARG A 474 -28.07 13.35 10.45
N ARG A 475 -26.80 13.44 10.83
CA ARG A 475 -25.86 12.32 10.71
C ARG A 475 -26.09 11.25 11.77
N CYS A 476 -26.31 11.64 13.02
CA CYS A 476 -26.51 10.71 14.13
C CYS A 476 -27.89 10.03 14.10
N TYR A 477 -28.95 10.79 13.77
CA TYR A 477 -30.34 10.30 13.86
C TYR A 477 -31.03 10.17 12.50
N GLY A 478 -30.64 10.97 11.49
CA GLY A 478 -31.32 11.02 10.19
C GLY A 478 -31.00 9.84 9.25
N LYS A 479 -29.85 9.17 9.41
CA LYS A 479 -29.52 7.97 8.62
C LYS A 479 -30.28 6.71 9.08
N GLY A 480 -30.94 6.74 10.24
CA GLY A 480 -31.76 5.62 10.71
C GLY A 480 -32.98 5.32 9.81
N GLN A 481 -33.47 6.29 9.03
CA GLN A 481 -34.66 6.11 8.18
C GLN A 481 -34.38 6.04 6.68
N SER A 482 -33.31 6.65 6.17
CA SER A 482 -33.07 6.73 4.71
C SER A 482 -32.01 5.78 4.16
N SER A 483 -31.04 5.33 4.98
CA SER A 483 -30.03 4.38 4.48
C SER A 483 -30.49 2.92 4.46
N VAL A 484 -31.56 2.53 5.15
CA VAL A 484 -32.11 1.17 5.02
C VAL A 484 -32.75 0.95 3.65
N GLY A 485 -33.33 2.00 3.04
CA GLY A 485 -33.97 1.89 1.72
C GLY A 485 -33.01 1.90 0.53
N CYS A 486 -31.74 2.30 0.71
CA CYS A 486 -30.77 2.37 -0.38
C CYS A 486 -29.81 1.16 -0.44
N TYR A 487 -29.74 0.37 0.64
CA TYR A 487 -28.98 -0.88 0.68
C TYR A 487 -29.85 -2.14 0.52
N SER A 488 -31.16 -1.99 0.32
CA SER A 488 -32.08 -3.11 0.03
C SER A 488 -32.26 -3.39 -1.48
N SER A 489 -31.50 -2.71 -2.34
CA SER A 489 -31.58 -2.83 -3.81
C SER A 489 -30.21 -3.07 -4.48
N LEU A 490 -29.23 -3.53 -3.72
CA LEU A 490 -27.98 -4.16 -4.16
C LEU A 490 -27.89 -5.51 -3.46
#